data_AF-A0AAX3W0M3-F1
#
_entry.id   AF-A0AAX3W0M3-F1
#
_cell.length_a   1.000
_cell.length_b   1.000
_cell.length_c   1.000
_cell.angle_alpha   90.00
_cell.angle_beta   90.00
_cell.angle_gamma   90.00
#
_symmetry.space_group_name_H-M   'P 1'
#
loop_
_entity.id
_entity.type
_entity.pdbx_description
1 polymer ?
#
loop_
_entity_poly.entity_id
_entity_poly.type
_entity_poly.pdbx_seq_one_letter_code
_entity_poly.pdbx_strand_id
1 'polypeptide(L)'
;MAVTKTKAQAHAYMNKLVGKGWDFDNAFGWQCFDLVNFYWNYLTGGQLYGLYAKDIPFKNNFNGLATVYENTPSFLPQKGDIVVWNGNWGEGAGHVAIVQSANINTFVSLDQNWWGGGRNKTEVAQYINHTYDFPMYFIRPHYKAKSTVKDKVTSVVKPNTKPKTKKKFVLVAGHGYNDPGATGNGTNERDFIRKNIIDNVAKYLRQAGHTVTLYDKKQDMYQDTAYGYNRGDKKKYGLYWVKNKLKPDGVIEFHLDSASPSASGGHVIKNAYAADSIDKGLQKALEETVGTIRGITTRNDLLNANVAYSENINYRLIEMGFITSKKDMNYIKNNLQAFTKKLAEGIHGKSIGGSAAGKKKKITWKWPGRFTANTLIKVRKNPGLKGKQVPKSDWIQAGQWVDFISVTKKDGYWWVRFKYPTNPGAGYFYCAVCEIKDKEEKIKKEKYWGKIKWKK
;
A
#
# COMPACT_ATOMS: atom_id res chain seq x y z
N MET A 1 17.07 -14.97 22.69
CA MET A 1 16.16 -15.23 21.55
C MET A 1 16.21 -14.05 20.59
N ALA A 2 15.80 -14.21 19.32
CA ALA A 2 15.72 -13.10 18.35
C ALA A 2 14.60 -13.38 17.33
N VAL A 3 13.90 -12.35 16.85
CA VAL A 3 12.92 -12.53 15.76
C VAL A 3 13.67 -12.81 14.45
N THR A 4 13.57 -14.03 13.94
CA THR A 4 14.31 -14.48 12.74
C THR A 4 13.55 -14.26 11.45
N LYS A 5 12.24 -14.01 11.51
CA LYS A 5 11.35 -13.93 10.34
C LYS A 5 10.98 -12.50 9.99
N THR A 6 10.91 -12.23 8.69
CA THR A 6 10.42 -10.95 8.17
C THR A 6 8.89 -10.85 8.29
N LYS A 7 8.32 -9.63 8.31
CA LYS A 7 6.87 -9.40 8.39
C LYS A 7 6.08 -10.16 7.31
N ALA A 8 6.64 -10.31 6.11
CA ALA A 8 6.03 -11.08 5.03
C ALA A 8 6.02 -12.60 5.29
N GLN A 9 7.10 -13.15 5.85
CA GLN A 9 7.14 -14.56 6.25
C GLN A 9 6.17 -14.85 7.40
N ALA A 10 6.09 -13.93 8.37
CA ALA A 10 5.11 -13.99 9.44
C ALA A 10 3.68 -14.04 8.90
N HIS A 11 3.31 -13.10 8.02
CA HIS A 11 1.99 -13.05 7.40
C HIS A 11 1.69 -14.30 6.55
N ALA A 12 2.68 -14.82 5.83
CA ALA A 12 2.53 -16.05 5.06
C ALA A 12 2.37 -17.29 5.94
N TYR A 13 3.05 -17.34 7.09
CA TYR A 13 2.90 -18.44 8.06
C TYR A 13 1.55 -18.37 8.77
N MET A 14 1.10 -17.19 9.20
CA MET A 14 -0.24 -16.96 9.74
C MET A 14 -1.34 -17.47 8.79
N ASN A 15 -1.22 -17.20 7.49
CA ASN A 15 -2.15 -17.75 6.48
C ASN A 15 -2.10 -19.29 6.36
N LYS A 16 -1.03 -19.98 6.78
CA LYS A 16 -0.94 -21.46 6.82
C LYS A 16 -1.60 -22.08 8.05
N LEU A 17 -1.83 -21.28 9.10
CA LEU A 17 -2.48 -21.72 10.33
C LEU A 17 -4.00 -21.82 10.15
N VAL A 18 -4.59 -20.99 9.28
CA VAL A 18 -6.03 -20.95 8.98
C VAL A 18 -6.58 -22.33 8.55
N GLY A 19 -7.75 -22.68 9.08
CA GLY A 19 -8.50 -23.89 8.73
C GLY A 19 -7.91 -25.18 9.30
N LYS A 20 -7.03 -25.07 10.30
CA LYS A 20 -6.38 -26.20 10.96
C LYS A 20 -6.40 -26.04 12.47
N GLY A 21 -6.46 -27.15 13.17
CA GLY A 21 -6.27 -27.21 14.61
C GLY A 21 -4.79 -27.31 14.98
N TRP A 22 -4.37 -26.56 15.99
CA TRP A 22 -2.99 -26.45 16.44
C TRP A 22 -2.90 -26.76 17.92
N ASP A 23 -1.99 -27.67 18.27
CA ASP A 23 -1.75 -28.21 19.60
C ASP A 23 -0.22 -28.14 19.81
N PHE A 24 0.26 -27.20 20.62
CA PHE A 24 1.69 -26.83 20.67
C PHE A 24 2.41 -27.54 21.81
N ASP A 25 1.75 -27.66 22.96
CA ASP A 25 2.28 -28.34 24.15
C ASP A 25 1.75 -29.79 24.32
N ASN A 26 0.79 -30.23 23.50
CA ASN A 26 0.07 -31.51 23.61
C ASN A 26 -0.89 -31.60 24.81
N ALA A 27 -1.28 -30.46 25.40
CA ALA A 27 -2.18 -30.36 26.54
C ALA A 27 -3.46 -29.61 26.19
N PHE A 28 -4.59 -30.05 26.73
CA PHE A 28 -5.91 -29.41 26.57
C PHE A 28 -6.40 -29.18 25.13
N GLY A 29 -5.70 -29.65 24.10
CA GLY A 29 -6.19 -29.76 22.74
C GLY A 29 -5.83 -28.57 21.85
N TRP A 30 -6.83 -27.92 21.26
CA TRP A 30 -6.62 -26.81 20.32
C TRP A 30 -6.92 -25.49 21.00
N GLN A 31 -6.04 -24.98 21.87
CA GLN A 31 -6.29 -23.76 22.63
C GLN A 31 -5.89 -22.49 21.87
N CYS A 32 -6.34 -21.32 22.36
CA CYS A 32 -5.94 -20.02 21.82
C CYS A 32 -4.44 -19.77 21.95
N PHE A 33 -3.86 -20.24 23.06
CA PHE A 33 -2.44 -20.08 23.36
C PHE A 33 -1.57 -20.91 22.40
N ASP A 34 -1.98 -22.13 22.02
CA ASP A 34 -1.26 -22.99 21.06
C ASP A 34 -1.05 -22.32 19.72
N LEU A 35 -2.14 -21.83 19.11
CA LEU A 35 -2.13 -21.14 17.82
C LEU A 35 -1.10 -20.00 17.80
N VAL A 36 -1.06 -19.24 18.90
CA VAL A 36 -0.18 -18.09 19.05
C VAL A 36 1.25 -18.51 19.40
N ASN A 37 1.44 -19.63 20.10
CA ASN A 37 2.75 -20.22 20.32
C ASN A 37 3.36 -20.82 19.05
N PHE A 38 2.59 -21.47 18.16
CA PHE A 38 3.09 -21.82 16.82
C PHE A 38 3.56 -20.59 16.05
N TYR A 39 2.78 -19.50 16.08
CA TYR A 39 3.17 -18.25 15.44
C TYR A 39 4.43 -17.65 16.05
N TRP A 40 4.51 -17.54 17.38
CA TRP A 40 5.66 -16.96 18.08
C TRP A 40 6.92 -17.82 17.97
N ASN A 41 6.79 -19.14 18.01
CA ASN A 41 7.86 -20.09 17.76
C ASN A 41 8.39 -19.99 16.33
N TYR A 42 7.49 -19.92 15.34
CA TYR A 42 7.91 -19.63 13.98
C TYR A 42 8.68 -18.30 13.90
N LEU A 43 8.25 -17.24 14.59
CA LEU A 43 8.95 -15.96 14.61
C LEU A 43 10.33 -16.00 15.28
N THR A 44 10.45 -16.64 16.44
CA THR A 44 11.58 -16.45 17.38
C THR A 44 12.41 -17.70 17.69
N GLY A 45 11.88 -18.89 17.40
CA GLY A 45 12.38 -20.18 17.89
C GLY A 45 12.09 -20.45 19.38
N GLY A 46 11.44 -19.53 20.09
CA GLY A 46 11.04 -19.68 21.49
C GLY A 46 9.54 -19.95 21.66
N GLN A 47 9.05 -19.77 22.88
CA GLN A 47 7.63 -19.82 23.23
C GLN A 47 7.28 -18.60 24.10
N LEU A 48 5.99 -18.30 24.20
CA LEU A 48 5.43 -17.35 25.15
C LEU A 48 5.08 -18.06 26.46
N TYR A 49 5.27 -17.37 27.57
CA TYR A 49 5.04 -17.85 28.91
C TYR A 49 3.87 -17.14 29.59
N GLY A 50 3.21 -17.84 30.51
CA GLY A 50 2.04 -17.40 31.25
C GLY A 50 1.37 -18.63 31.85
N LEU A 51 0.63 -18.48 32.96
CA LEU A 51 -0.28 -19.56 33.38
C LEU A 51 -1.52 -19.54 32.49
N TYR A 52 -1.92 -18.33 32.07
CA TYR A 52 -3.01 -18.10 31.14
C TYR A 52 -2.68 -17.05 30.07
N ALA A 53 -3.53 -16.93 29.05
CA ALA A 53 -3.34 -16.00 27.93
C ALA A 53 -3.20 -14.52 28.37
N LYS A 54 -3.97 -14.08 29.37
CA LYS A 54 -3.89 -12.72 29.95
C LYS A 54 -2.52 -12.36 30.53
N ASP A 55 -1.70 -13.36 30.89
CA ASP A 55 -0.41 -13.16 31.55
C ASP A 55 0.71 -12.82 30.54
N ILE A 56 0.49 -13.10 29.25
CA ILE A 56 1.51 -12.98 28.20
C ILE A 56 2.21 -11.60 28.18
N PRO A 57 1.52 -10.44 28.32
CA PRO A 57 2.17 -9.13 28.32
C PRO A 57 3.15 -8.91 29.48
N PHE A 58 3.01 -9.67 30.58
CA PHE A 58 3.67 -9.42 31.86
C PHE A 58 4.68 -10.52 32.25
N LYS A 59 4.50 -11.76 31.78
CA LYS A 59 5.37 -12.91 32.07
C LYS A 59 6.47 -13.13 31.04
N ASN A 60 6.51 -12.33 29.96
CA ASN A 60 7.49 -12.43 28.88
C ASN A 60 8.42 -11.21 28.82
N ASN A 61 9.72 -11.45 28.64
CA ASN A 61 10.66 -10.39 28.31
C ASN A 61 10.67 -10.14 26.79
N PHE A 62 10.00 -9.08 26.36
CA PHE A 62 9.92 -8.68 24.95
C PHE A 62 11.08 -7.80 24.47
N ASN A 63 12.10 -7.52 25.28
CA ASN A 63 13.22 -6.65 24.90
C ASN A 63 13.93 -7.16 23.63
N GLY A 64 13.96 -6.32 22.58
CA GLY A 64 14.48 -6.69 21.25
C GLY A 64 13.65 -7.73 20.46
N LEU A 65 12.49 -8.14 20.97
CA LEU A 65 11.60 -9.13 20.35
C LEU A 65 10.25 -8.54 19.92
N ALA A 66 9.66 -7.65 20.71
CA ALA A 66 8.40 -6.99 20.41
C ALA A 66 8.25 -5.67 21.16
N THR A 67 7.29 -4.85 20.72
CA THR A 67 6.76 -3.75 21.53
C THR A 67 5.37 -4.16 22.01
N VAL A 68 5.16 -4.12 23.31
CA VAL A 68 3.84 -4.23 23.93
C VAL A 68 3.19 -2.85 23.89
N TYR A 69 1.95 -2.79 23.39
CA TYR A 69 1.11 -1.61 23.44
C TYR A 69 -0.13 -1.93 24.27
N GLU A 70 -0.49 -1.03 25.18
CA GLU A 70 -1.84 -1.01 25.74
C GLU A 70 -2.81 -0.46 24.68
N ASN A 71 -4.03 -1.00 24.65
CA ASN A 71 -5.10 -0.47 23.83
C ASN A 71 -5.47 0.95 24.29
N THR A 72 -5.67 1.87 23.36
CA THR A 72 -6.17 3.22 23.64
C THR A 72 -7.16 3.62 22.54
N PRO A 73 -8.07 4.60 22.77
CA PRO A 73 -9.04 5.03 21.74
C PRO A 73 -8.45 5.58 20.43
N SER A 74 -7.12 5.71 20.34
CA SER A 74 -6.40 6.14 19.12
C SER A 74 -5.39 5.11 18.61
N PHE A 75 -5.27 3.96 19.29
CA PHE A 75 -4.38 2.88 18.87
C PHE A 75 -5.00 2.12 17.70
N LEU A 76 -4.15 1.71 16.75
CA LEU A 76 -4.56 0.87 15.63
C LEU A 76 -3.59 -0.32 15.52
N PRO A 77 -4.05 -1.55 15.79
CA PRO A 77 -3.24 -2.74 15.58
C PRO A 77 -3.01 -3.00 14.10
N GLN A 78 -1.96 -3.78 13.81
CA GLN A 78 -1.55 -4.13 12.46
C GLN A 78 -1.63 -5.64 12.26
N LYS A 79 -1.76 -6.08 11.01
CA LYS A 79 -1.67 -7.50 10.67
C LYS A 79 -0.38 -8.11 11.26
N GLY A 80 -0.54 -9.21 12.01
CA GLY A 80 0.52 -9.93 12.71
C GLY A 80 0.90 -9.36 14.09
N ASP A 81 0.18 -8.37 14.61
CA ASP A 81 0.24 -8.09 16.05
C ASP A 81 -0.49 -9.23 16.78
N ILE A 82 0.02 -9.65 17.94
CA ILE A 82 -0.66 -10.59 18.84
C ILE A 82 -1.55 -9.75 19.75
N VAL A 83 -2.85 -10.05 19.79
CA VAL A 83 -3.82 -9.38 20.66
C VAL A 83 -4.11 -10.27 21.87
N VAL A 84 -4.13 -9.67 23.07
CA VAL A 84 -4.38 -10.33 24.35
C VAL A 84 -5.55 -9.64 25.06
N TRP A 85 -6.56 -10.43 25.41
CA TRP A 85 -7.69 -10.02 26.23
C TRP A 85 -7.40 -10.24 27.72
N ASN A 86 -8.02 -9.41 28.56
CA ASN A 86 -7.94 -9.52 30.02
C ASN A 86 -8.77 -10.69 30.57
N GLY A 87 -8.75 -10.86 31.90
CA GLY A 87 -9.44 -11.95 32.61
C GLY A 87 -10.97 -11.93 32.58
N ASN A 88 -11.63 -10.93 31.98
CA ASN A 88 -13.08 -10.97 31.73
C ASN A 88 -13.46 -12.00 30.65
N TRP A 89 -12.48 -12.53 29.91
CA TRP A 89 -12.64 -13.51 28.85
C TRP A 89 -12.08 -14.87 29.26
N GLY A 90 -12.54 -15.95 28.61
CA GLY A 90 -12.01 -17.30 28.80
C GLY A 90 -12.05 -17.80 30.25
N GLU A 91 -13.17 -17.60 30.96
CA GLU A 91 -13.37 -18.07 32.35
C GLU A 91 -12.28 -17.60 33.33
N GLY A 92 -11.72 -16.40 33.11
CA GLY A 92 -10.62 -15.88 33.93
C GLY A 92 -9.24 -16.07 33.33
N ALA A 93 -9.06 -16.90 32.29
CA ALA A 93 -7.79 -17.10 31.60
C ALA A 93 -7.41 -15.93 30.65
N GLY A 94 -8.39 -15.16 30.20
CA GLY A 94 -8.27 -14.28 29.05
C GLY A 94 -8.20 -15.07 27.73
N HIS A 95 -7.92 -14.35 26.65
CA HIS A 95 -7.81 -14.92 25.30
C HIS A 95 -6.61 -14.33 24.56
N VAL A 96 -6.13 -15.01 23.51
CA VAL A 96 -5.03 -14.52 22.67
C VAL A 96 -5.22 -14.93 21.21
N ALA A 97 -4.97 -14.01 20.28
CA ALA A 97 -5.15 -14.22 18.85
C ALA A 97 -4.15 -13.41 18.01
N ILE A 98 -4.13 -13.62 16.68
CA ILE A 98 -3.20 -12.95 15.76
C ILE A 98 -3.97 -12.02 14.81
N VAL A 99 -3.76 -10.70 14.89
CA VAL A 99 -4.52 -9.72 14.12
C VAL A 99 -4.33 -9.91 12.61
N GLN A 100 -5.44 -9.93 11.87
CA GLN A 100 -5.52 -10.03 10.40
C GLN A 100 -5.72 -8.64 9.76
N SER A 101 -6.62 -7.82 10.29
CA SER A 101 -6.93 -6.48 9.79
C SER A 101 -7.66 -5.66 10.85
N ALA A 102 -7.57 -4.33 10.81
CA ALA A 102 -8.20 -3.47 11.80
C ALA A 102 -8.63 -2.11 11.24
N ASN A 103 -9.68 -1.55 11.83
CA ASN A 103 -10.03 -0.14 11.80
C ASN A 103 -10.10 0.38 13.26
N ILE A 104 -10.55 1.61 13.49
CA ILE A 104 -10.55 2.21 14.85
C ILE A 104 -11.68 1.70 15.77
N ASN A 105 -12.69 1.01 15.22
CA ASN A 105 -13.86 0.50 15.94
C ASN A 105 -13.83 -1.04 16.10
N THR A 106 -13.32 -1.75 15.09
CA THR A 106 -13.26 -3.23 15.08
C THR A 106 -11.95 -3.75 14.48
N PHE A 107 -11.62 -4.99 14.80
CA PHE A 107 -10.55 -5.75 14.16
C PHE A 107 -10.97 -7.19 13.87
N VAL A 108 -10.29 -7.82 12.92
CA VAL A 108 -10.38 -9.25 12.65
C VAL A 108 -9.06 -9.87 13.08
N SER A 109 -9.10 -10.99 13.81
CA SER A 109 -7.93 -11.81 14.13
C SER A 109 -8.13 -13.26 13.67
N LEU A 110 -7.03 -14.00 13.63
CA LEU A 110 -7.01 -15.46 13.54
C LEU A 110 -6.99 -16.01 14.95
N ASP A 111 -8.05 -16.73 15.30
CA ASP A 111 -8.38 -17.19 16.64
C ASP A 111 -8.55 -18.72 16.63
N GLN A 112 -8.35 -19.36 17.78
CA GLN A 112 -8.65 -20.77 18.02
C GLN A 112 -9.21 -20.89 19.44
N ASN A 113 -10.15 -21.81 19.67
CA ASN A 113 -10.94 -21.91 20.91
C ASN A 113 -11.65 -20.59 21.32
N TRP A 114 -12.21 -19.85 20.36
CA TRP A 114 -13.04 -18.68 20.68
C TRP A 114 -14.46 -19.08 21.08
N TRP A 115 -14.99 -20.18 20.55
CA TRP A 115 -16.33 -20.70 20.84
C TRP A 115 -16.34 -21.90 21.80
N GLY A 116 -15.21 -22.24 22.41
CA GLY A 116 -15.10 -23.34 23.38
C GLY A 116 -14.82 -24.73 22.78
N GLY A 117 -14.62 -24.85 21.46
CA GLY A 117 -14.40 -26.15 20.80
C GLY A 117 -12.98 -26.72 20.89
N GLY A 118 -12.05 -25.99 21.52
CA GLY A 118 -10.62 -26.35 21.56
C GLY A 118 -10.33 -27.67 22.26
N ARG A 119 -10.93 -27.91 23.44
CA ARG A 119 -10.69 -29.12 24.24
C ARG A 119 -11.07 -30.40 23.51
N ASN A 120 -12.12 -30.34 22.71
CA ASN A 120 -12.65 -31.47 21.95
C ASN A 120 -12.09 -31.54 20.52
N LYS A 121 -11.14 -30.65 20.16
CA LYS A 121 -10.55 -30.56 18.82
C LYS A 121 -11.61 -30.40 17.71
N THR A 122 -12.65 -29.61 17.97
CA THR A 122 -13.73 -29.31 17.01
C THR A 122 -13.62 -27.91 16.41
N GLU A 123 -12.87 -27.00 17.03
CA GLU A 123 -12.69 -25.63 16.56
C GLU A 123 -11.31 -25.40 15.96
N VAL A 124 -11.22 -25.38 14.63
CA VAL A 124 -10.00 -25.04 13.88
C VAL A 124 -9.71 -23.53 13.92
N ALA A 125 -8.46 -23.14 13.70
CA ALA A 125 -8.08 -21.74 13.66
C ALA A 125 -8.81 -20.98 12.54
N GLN A 126 -9.57 -19.95 12.90
CA GLN A 126 -10.53 -19.26 12.04
C GLN A 126 -10.51 -17.73 12.24
N TYR A 127 -11.03 -16.98 11.27
CA TYR A 127 -11.07 -15.52 11.37
C TYR A 127 -12.31 -15.04 12.11
N ILE A 128 -12.12 -14.35 13.25
CA ILE A 128 -13.20 -13.80 14.07
C ILE A 128 -13.13 -12.26 14.05
N ASN A 129 -14.30 -11.60 14.02
CA ASN A 129 -14.42 -10.14 14.09
C ASN A 129 -14.74 -9.71 15.51
N HIS A 130 -13.96 -8.76 16.02
CA HIS A 130 -13.92 -8.32 17.41
C HIS A 130 -14.07 -6.80 17.53
N THR A 131 -14.61 -6.37 18.66
CA THR A 131 -14.53 -4.98 19.14
C THR A 131 -13.32 -4.80 20.05
N TYR A 132 -12.94 -3.54 20.30
CA TYR A 132 -11.92 -3.20 21.29
C TYR A 132 -12.48 -3.26 22.71
N ASP A 133 -11.70 -3.83 23.63
CA ASP A 133 -11.99 -3.90 25.07
C ASP A 133 -10.87 -3.22 25.89
N PHE A 134 -11.10 -2.97 27.17
CA PHE A 134 -10.16 -2.30 28.08
C PHE A 134 -10.13 -2.98 29.47
N PRO A 135 -8.96 -3.41 29.98
CA PRO A 135 -7.64 -3.37 29.33
C PRO A 135 -7.49 -4.46 28.26
N MET A 136 -6.79 -4.14 27.18
CA MET A 136 -6.43 -5.07 26.10
C MET A 136 -5.01 -4.74 25.66
N TYR A 137 -4.22 -5.74 25.28
CA TYR A 137 -2.82 -5.53 24.91
C TYR A 137 -2.54 -6.03 23.49
N PHE A 138 -1.66 -5.31 22.79
CA PHE A 138 -1.20 -5.66 21.45
C PHE A 138 0.32 -5.76 21.42
N ILE A 139 0.83 -6.96 21.21
CA ILE A 139 2.25 -7.28 21.16
C ILE A 139 2.67 -7.30 19.69
N ARG A 140 3.45 -6.30 19.26
CA ARG A 140 3.91 -6.14 17.88
C ARG A 140 5.33 -6.69 17.73
N PRO A 141 5.54 -7.83 17.04
CA PRO A 141 6.87 -8.39 16.86
C PRO A 141 7.83 -7.43 16.16
N HIS A 142 9.07 -7.38 16.62
CA HIS A 142 10.19 -6.70 15.96
C HIS A 142 10.68 -7.54 14.79
N TYR A 143 9.82 -7.69 13.77
CA TYR A 143 10.09 -8.48 12.58
C TYR A 143 11.49 -8.22 12.04
N LYS A 144 12.22 -9.29 11.72
CA LYS A 144 13.53 -9.19 11.09
C LYS A 144 13.42 -8.26 9.89
N ALA A 145 14.18 -7.16 9.92
CA ALA A 145 14.34 -6.30 8.76
C ALA A 145 14.75 -7.18 7.57
N LYS A 146 14.15 -6.97 6.39
CA LYS A 146 14.52 -7.76 5.21
C LYS A 146 16.02 -7.63 4.98
N SER A 147 16.78 -8.70 5.24
CA SER A 147 18.20 -8.75 4.95
C SER A 147 18.41 -8.41 3.48
N THR A 148 19.04 -7.28 3.22
CA THR A 148 19.65 -7.01 1.92
C THR A 148 20.69 -8.09 1.65
N VAL A 149 20.87 -8.48 0.39
CA VAL A 149 21.68 -9.64 0.01
C VAL A 149 23.17 -9.36 0.25
N LYS A 150 23.63 -9.61 1.47
CA LYS A 150 25.02 -9.75 1.95
C LYS A 150 24.95 -10.18 3.41
N ASP A 151 25.14 -11.48 3.67
CA ASP A 151 25.88 -12.06 4.81
C ASP A 151 25.76 -13.59 4.75
N LYS A 152 26.90 -14.28 4.93
CA LYS A 152 27.26 -15.57 4.28
C LYS A 152 27.38 -15.38 2.75
N VAL A 153 28.55 -15.43 2.10
CA VAL A 153 29.93 -15.90 2.41
C VAL A 153 30.87 -15.02 1.52
N THR A 154 32.05 -14.48 1.89
CA THR A 154 32.91 -14.54 3.10
C THR A 154 33.62 -13.18 3.39
N SER A 155 34.44 -13.16 4.45
CA SER A 155 35.64 -12.33 4.78
C SER A 155 36.11 -11.15 3.88
N VAL A 156 36.48 -10.05 4.56
CA VAL A 156 37.33 -8.90 4.14
C VAL A 156 36.72 -7.82 3.23
N VAL A 157 36.27 -6.73 3.88
CA VAL A 157 36.44 -5.28 3.57
C VAL A 157 35.93 -4.67 2.25
N LYS A 158 35.28 -3.50 2.43
CA LYS A 158 34.91 -2.42 1.49
C LYS A 158 33.63 -2.58 0.63
N PRO A 159 32.95 -1.44 0.34
CA PRO A 159 31.50 -1.42 0.18
C PRO A 159 31.09 -1.75 -1.26
N ASN A 160 30.03 -2.56 -1.39
CA ASN A 160 29.43 -2.80 -2.69
C ASN A 160 27.92 -2.97 -2.52
N THR A 161 27.15 -2.08 -3.16
CA THR A 161 25.70 -2.00 -3.14
C THR A 161 25.09 -3.21 -3.85
N LYS A 162 24.15 -3.93 -3.21
CA LYS A 162 23.42 -5.05 -3.85
C LYS A 162 21.91 -4.76 -3.97
N PRO A 163 21.24 -5.24 -5.03
CA PRO A 163 20.33 -4.37 -5.78
C PRO A 163 18.85 -4.60 -5.49
N LYS A 164 18.01 -3.67 -5.99
CA LYS A 164 16.59 -3.93 -6.29
C LYS A 164 16.49 -5.24 -7.07
N THR A 165 15.59 -6.17 -6.71
CA THR A 165 15.37 -7.43 -7.45
C THR A 165 14.80 -7.12 -8.84
N LYS A 166 15.70 -6.95 -9.81
CA LYS A 166 15.45 -6.51 -11.18
C LYS A 166 14.84 -7.64 -12.01
N LYS A 167 13.51 -7.78 -11.94
CA LYS A 167 12.75 -8.58 -12.92
C LYS A 167 12.85 -7.99 -14.34
N LYS A 168 12.70 -8.85 -15.34
CA LYS A 168 12.47 -8.56 -16.75
C LYS A 168 10.97 -8.69 -17.06
N PHE A 169 10.34 -7.61 -17.51
CA PHE A 169 8.97 -7.64 -18.01
C PHE A 169 8.91 -7.40 -19.50
N VAL A 170 7.96 -8.05 -20.17
CA VAL A 170 7.50 -7.68 -21.51
C VAL A 170 6.12 -7.06 -21.37
N LEU A 171 5.96 -5.83 -21.88
CA LEU A 171 4.65 -5.19 -21.99
C LEU A 171 4.19 -5.25 -23.44
N VAL A 172 2.95 -5.66 -23.66
CA VAL A 172 2.35 -5.86 -24.98
C VAL A 172 1.14 -4.94 -25.10
N ALA A 173 1.08 -4.13 -26.14
CA ALA A 173 -0.18 -3.50 -26.52
C ALA A 173 -1.03 -4.55 -27.23
N GLY A 174 -2.27 -4.75 -26.78
CA GLY A 174 -3.24 -5.59 -27.48
C GLY A 174 -3.44 -5.13 -28.93
N HIS A 175 -3.85 -6.09 -29.77
CA HIS A 175 -4.04 -5.92 -31.22
C HIS A 175 -2.77 -5.47 -31.95
N GLY A 176 -2.88 -5.21 -33.26
CA GLY A 176 -1.76 -4.74 -34.07
C GLY A 176 -1.91 -5.00 -35.55
N TYR A 177 -0.87 -4.68 -36.32
CA TYR A 177 -0.96 -4.59 -37.77
C TYR A 177 -2.23 -3.80 -38.18
N ASN A 178 -3.10 -4.39 -38.98
CA ASN A 178 -4.37 -3.82 -39.43
C ASN A 178 -5.55 -4.04 -38.45
N ASP A 179 -5.38 -4.83 -37.39
CA ASP A 179 -6.40 -4.99 -36.33
C ASP A 179 -6.34 -3.80 -35.35
N PRO A 180 -7.37 -2.94 -35.29
CA PRO A 180 -7.42 -1.80 -34.37
C PRO A 180 -7.89 -2.18 -32.96
N GLY A 181 -8.40 -3.40 -32.77
CA GLY A 181 -9.23 -3.78 -31.63
C GLY A 181 -10.58 -3.09 -31.63
N ALA A 182 -11.26 -3.09 -30.49
CA ALA A 182 -12.53 -2.38 -30.35
C ALA A 182 -12.36 -0.86 -30.57
N THR A 183 -13.46 -0.21 -30.94
CA THR A 183 -13.50 1.23 -31.24
C THR A 183 -14.59 1.89 -30.42
N GLY A 184 -14.27 3.02 -29.79
CA GLY A 184 -15.18 3.73 -28.91
C GLY A 184 -14.61 5.07 -28.44
N ASN A 185 -15.50 6.02 -28.08
CA ASN A 185 -15.12 7.31 -27.50
C ASN A 185 -14.02 8.07 -28.25
N GLY A 186 -14.11 8.05 -29.59
CA GLY A 186 -13.22 8.75 -30.52
C GLY A 186 -11.84 8.11 -30.71
N THR A 187 -11.67 6.82 -30.38
CA THR A 187 -10.38 6.12 -30.51
C THR A 187 -10.57 4.61 -30.68
N ASN A 188 -9.49 3.88 -30.94
CA ASN A 188 -9.44 2.41 -30.94
C ASN A 188 -8.42 1.91 -29.91
N GLU A 189 -8.53 0.65 -29.51
CA GLU A 189 -7.66 0.04 -28.49
C GLU A 189 -6.18 0.14 -28.86
N ARG A 190 -5.83 -0.37 -30.05
CA ARG A 190 -4.46 -0.47 -30.56
C ARG A 190 -3.72 0.86 -30.40
N ASP A 191 -4.30 1.94 -30.94
CA ASP A 191 -3.67 3.25 -31.00
C ASP A 191 -3.69 3.94 -29.64
N PHE A 192 -4.79 3.82 -28.88
CA PHE A 192 -4.89 4.41 -27.55
C PHE A 192 -3.86 3.82 -26.58
N ILE A 193 -3.70 2.51 -26.57
CA ILE A 193 -2.82 1.78 -25.66
C ILE A 193 -1.35 2.03 -26.01
N ARG A 194 -1.01 2.03 -27.31
CA ARG A 194 0.34 2.33 -27.82
C ARG A 194 0.78 3.77 -27.56
N LYS A 195 -0.13 4.73 -27.69
CA LYS A 195 0.13 6.17 -27.50
C LYS A 195 0.17 6.58 -26.02
N ASN A 196 -0.72 6.03 -25.19
CA ASN A 196 -0.99 6.58 -23.85
C ASN A 196 -0.58 5.67 -22.69
N ILE A 197 -0.63 4.34 -22.84
CA ILE A 197 -0.51 3.40 -21.73
C ILE A 197 0.91 2.84 -21.60
N ILE A 198 1.37 2.13 -22.65
CA ILE A 198 2.51 1.20 -22.55
C ILE A 198 3.81 1.89 -22.11
N ASP A 199 4.13 3.05 -22.68
CA ASP A 199 5.37 3.77 -22.33
C ASP A 199 5.35 4.31 -20.91
N ASN A 200 4.18 4.73 -20.43
CA ASN A 200 4.03 5.22 -19.06
C ASN A 200 4.18 4.09 -18.04
N VAL A 201 3.52 2.94 -18.26
CA VAL A 201 3.71 1.75 -17.41
C VAL A 201 5.18 1.30 -17.42
N ALA A 202 5.81 1.23 -18.61
CA ALA A 202 7.22 0.87 -18.74
C ALA A 202 8.16 1.85 -18.04
N LYS A 203 7.92 3.16 -18.15
CA LYS A 203 8.64 4.22 -17.44
C LYS A 203 8.60 4.00 -15.92
N TYR A 204 7.43 3.74 -15.34
CA TYR A 204 7.31 3.49 -13.91
C TYR A 204 8.00 2.17 -13.49
N LEU A 205 7.83 1.08 -14.23
CA LEU A 205 8.54 -0.17 -13.96
C LEU A 205 10.07 -0.04 -14.08
N ARG A 206 10.58 0.75 -15.02
CA ARG A 206 12.01 1.09 -15.13
C ARG A 206 12.49 1.93 -13.93
N GLN A 207 11.69 2.89 -13.43
CA GLN A 207 11.99 3.64 -12.18
C GLN A 207 12.05 2.71 -10.94
N ALA A 208 11.15 1.73 -10.89
CA ALA A 208 11.16 0.62 -9.93
C ALA A 208 12.40 -0.28 -10.04
N GLY A 209 13.22 -0.12 -11.09
CA GLY A 209 14.50 -0.80 -11.30
C GLY A 209 14.41 -2.04 -12.17
N HIS A 210 13.28 -2.29 -12.84
CA HIS A 210 13.09 -3.43 -13.72
C HIS A 210 13.71 -3.23 -15.11
N THR A 211 14.10 -4.33 -15.75
CA THR A 211 14.25 -4.34 -17.22
C THR A 211 12.84 -4.44 -17.80
N VAL A 212 12.52 -3.57 -18.76
CA VAL A 212 11.22 -3.60 -19.45
C VAL A 212 11.44 -3.52 -20.94
N THR A 213 11.11 -4.60 -21.63
CA THR A 213 11.00 -4.65 -23.09
C THR A 213 9.56 -4.36 -23.46
N LEU A 214 9.36 -3.60 -24.53
CA LEU A 214 8.06 -3.48 -25.18
C LEU A 214 8.02 -4.51 -26.29
N TYR A 215 6.92 -5.25 -26.44
CA TYR A 215 6.65 -5.90 -27.72
C TYR A 215 6.53 -4.82 -28.80
N ASP A 216 6.94 -5.12 -30.03
CA ASP A 216 7.02 -4.11 -31.08
C ASP A 216 5.64 -3.51 -31.33
N LYS A 217 5.53 -2.18 -31.21
CA LYS A 217 4.28 -1.44 -31.42
C LYS A 217 3.81 -1.44 -32.88
N LYS A 218 4.59 -1.99 -33.81
CA LYS A 218 4.15 -2.25 -35.19
C LYS A 218 3.51 -3.63 -35.36
N GLN A 219 3.77 -4.56 -34.44
CA GLN A 219 3.38 -5.97 -34.54
C GLN A 219 2.10 -6.26 -33.75
N ASP A 220 1.60 -7.49 -33.86
CA ASP A 220 0.46 -8.04 -33.12
C ASP A 220 0.88 -9.39 -32.52
N MET A 221 1.03 -9.45 -31.20
CA MET A 221 1.53 -10.68 -30.56
C MET A 221 0.57 -11.86 -30.69
N TYR A 222 -0.75 -11.63 -30.81
CA TYR A 222 -1.71 -12.71 -31.08
C TYR A 222 -1.51 -13.27 -32.49
N GLN A 223 -1.45 -12.41 -33.51
CA GLN A 223 -1.26 -12.85 -34.90
C GLN A 223 0.11 -13.52 -35.09
N ASP A 224 1.17 -13.00 -34.47
CA ASP A 224 2.49 -13.62 -34.48
C ASP A 224 2.49 -14.99 -33.78
N THR A 225 1.81 -15.09 -32.63
CA THR A 225 1.69 -16.37 -31.91
C THR A 225 0.88 -17.39 -32.72
N ALA A 226 -0.18 -16.95 -33.39
CA ALA A 226 -0.99 -17.78 -34.29
C ALA A 226 -0.18 -18.28 -35.49
N TYR A 227 0.63 -17.42 -36.11
CA TYR A 227 1.52 -17.79 -37.21
C TYR A 227 2.54 -18.85 -36.77
N GLY A 228 3.15 -18.69 -35.58
CA GLY A 228 4.03 -19.70 -35.00
C GLY A 228 3.31 -21.02 -34.68
N TYR A 229 2.13 -20.94 -34.06
CA TYR A 229 1.32 -22.10 -33.68
C TYR A 229 0.91 -22.94 -34.89
N ASN A 230 0.32 -22.30 -35.92
CA ASN A 230 -0.15 -22.97 -37.15
C ASN A 230 0.97 -23.63 -37.96
N ARG A 231 2.23 -23.24 -37.72
CA ARG A 231 3.43 -23.79 -38.38
C ARG A 231 4.23 -24.76 -37.50
N GLY A 232 3.81 -24.96 -36.25
CA GLY A 232 4.60 -25.68 -35.23
C GLY A 232 5.92 -25.00 -34.84
N ASP A 233 6.17 -23.75 -35.25
CA ASP A 233 7.40 -23.01 -34.91
C ASP A 233 7.31 -22.43 -33.49
N LYS A 234 7.63 -23.29 -32.52
CA LYS A 234 7.72 -22.95 -31.10
C LYS A 234 8.96 -22.14 -30.72
N LYS A 235 9.57 -21.40 -31.65
CA LYS A 235 10.83 -20.65 -31.42
C LYS A 235 10.83 -19.19 -31.91
N LYS A 236 10.25 -18.90 -33.08
CA LYS A 236 10.52 -17.64 -33.82
C LYS A 236 9.48 -16.55 -33.72
N TYR A 237 8.23 -16.84 -33.36
CA TYR A 237 7.12 -15.88 -33.48
C TYR A 237 6.38 -15.66 -32.15
N GLY A 238 5.85 -14.46 -31.93
CA GLY A 238 4.96 -14.13 -30.82
C GLY A 238 5.49 -14.52 -29.44
N LEU A 239 4.63 -15.16 -28.63
CA LEU A 239 4.99 -15.66 -27.29
C LEU A 239 6.15 -16.67 -27.31
N TYR A 240 6.31 -17.45 -28.38
CA TYR A 240 7.44 -18.37 -28.51
C TYR A 240 8.77 -17.62 -28.64
N TRP A 241 8.80 -16.54 -29.43
CA TRP A 241 9.97 -15.67 -29.52
C TRP A 241 10.26 -14.98 -28.18
N VAL A 242 9.21 -14.45 -27.53
CA VAL A 242 9.31 -13.82 -26.20
C VAL A 242 9.94 -14.78 -25.18
N LYS A 243 9.47 -16.03 -25.11
CA LYS A 243 10.04 -17.09 -24.27
C LYS A 243 11.51 -17.35 -24.61
N ASN A 244 11.81 -17.66 -25.88
CA ASN A 244 13.12 -18.17 -26.27
C ASN A 244 14.22 -17.09 -26.27
N LYS A 245 13.88 -15.84 -26.64
CA LYS A 245 14.85 -14.74 -26.80
C LYS A 245 14.87 -13.80 -25.59
N LEU A 246 13.71 -13.34 -25.12
CA LEU A 246 13.66 -12.35 -24.04
C LEU A 246 13.76 -12.97 -22.64
N LYS A 247 13.22 -14.19 -22.47
CA LYS A 247 13.19 -14.96 -21.21
C LYS A 247 12.70 -14.08 -20.02
N PRO A 248 11.48 -13.53 -20.09
CA PRO A 248 10.97 -12.61 -19.07
C PRO A 248 10.47 -13.33 -17.81
N ASP A 249 10.43 -12.60 -16.69
CA ASP A 249 9.76 -13.03 -15.46
C ASP A 249 8.23 -12.85 -15.53
N GLY A 250 7.73 -12.11 -16.53
CA GLY A 250 6.31 -11.92 -16.79
C GLY A 250 6.02 -11.15 -18.09
N VAL A 251 5.01 -11.61 -18.82
CA VAL A 251 4.41 -10.92 -19.97
C VAL A 251 3.08 -10.30 -19.54
N ILE A 252 2.87 -9.01 -19.77
CA ILE A 252 1.65 -8.28 -19.43
C ILE A 252 1.08 -7.67 -20.71
N GLU A 253 -0.08 -8.15 -21.13
CA GLU A 253 -0.81 -7.70 -22.33
C GLU A 253 -1.98 -6.79 -21.92
N PHE A 254 -2.09 -5.62 -22.54
CA PHE A 254 -3.03 -4.56 -22.15
C PHE A 254 -4.11 -4.36 -23.23
N HIS A 255 -5.38 -4.42 -22.84
CA HIS A 255 -6.58 -4.24 -23.66
C HIS A 255 -7.60 -3.29 -22.98
N LEU A 256 -8.68 -2.96 -23.69
CA LEU A 256 -9.86 -2.24 -23.21
C LEU A 256 -11.16 -2.89 -23.74
N ASP A 257 -11.78 -3.72 -22.90
CA ASP A 257 -13.07 -4.41 -23.14
C ASP A 257 -14.15 -3.56 -23.85
N SER A 258 -15.09 -4.21 -24.53
CA SER A 258 -16.10 -3.57 -25.35
C SER A 258 -17.45 -4.25 -25.22
N ALA A 259 -18.41 -3.51 -24.70
CA ALA A 259 -19.81 -3.91 -24.55
C ALA A 259 -20.73 -2.68 -24.68
N SER A 260 -21.96 -2.78 -24.16
CA SER A 260 -22.88 -1.63 -23.99
C SER A 260 -22.15 -0.40 -23.41
N PRO A 261 -22.46 0.84 -23.84
CA PRO A 261 -21.87 2.07 -23.29
C PRO A 261 -22.05 2.27 -21.77
N SER A 262 -22.95 1.50 -21.14
CA SER A 262 -23.16 1.48 -19.68
C SER A 262 -22.22 0.52 -18.92
N ALA A 263 -21.50 -0.37 -19.62
CA ALA A 263 -20.48 -1.22 -19.01
C ALA A 263 -19.33 -0.39 -18.44
N SER A 264 -18.70 -0.87 -17.37
CA SER A 264 -17.66 -0.12 -16.66
C SER A 264 -16.85 -1.02 -15.73
N GLY A 265 -15.56 -0.69 -15.58
CA GLY A 265 -14.61 -1.37 -14.71
C GLY A 265 -13.83 -2.46 -15.43
N GLY A 266 -12.55 -2.60 -15.10
CA GLY A 266 -11.66 -3.57 -15.74
C GLY A 266 -11.73 -4.97 -15.13
N HIS A 267 -10.92 -5.89 -15.63
CA HIS A 267 -10.55 -7.13 -14.94
C HIS A 267 -9.22 -7.71 -15.47
N VAL A 268 -8.67 -8.69 -14.75
CA VAL A 268 -7.47 -9.42 -15.16
C VAL A 268 -7.86 -10.81 -15.65
N ILE A 269 -7.31 -11.22 -16.79
CA ILE A 269 -7.43 -12.57 -17.34
C ILE A 269 -6.08 -13.27 -17.22
N LYS A 270 -6.07 -14.48 -16.66
CA LYS A 270 -4.90 -15.36 -16.58
C LYS A 270 -5.18 -16.71 -17.25
N ASN A 271 -4.10 -17.46 -17.47
CA ASN A 271 -4.19 -18.87 -17.86
C ASN A 271 -4.47 -19.78 -16.64
N ALA A 272 -4.35 -21.10 -16.80
CA ALA A 272 -4.69 -22.08 -15.77
C ALA A 272 -3.79 -22.07 -14.52
N TYR A 273 -2.65 -21.36 -14.50
CA TYR A 273 -1.84 -21.23 -13.27
C TYR A 273 -2.59 -20.50 -12.14
N ALA A 274 -2.21 -20.74 -10.89
CA ALA A 274 -2.76 -20.01 -9.75
C ALA A 274 -2.40 -18.52 -9.84
N ALA A 275 -3.35 -17.64 -9.54
CA ALA A 275 -3.15 -16.18 -9.65
C ALA A 275 -2.00 -15.69 -8.78
N ASP A 276 -1.02 -15.01 -9.38
CA ASP A 276 0.21 -14.60 -8.71
C ASP A 276 0.11 -13.17 -8.11
N SER A 277 1.25 -12.61 -7.67
CA SER A 277 1.30 -11.26 -7.10
C SER A 277 1.04 -10.14 -8.11
N ILE A 278 1.36 -10.36 -9.39
CA ILE A 278 1.15 -9.42 -10.49
C ILE A 278 -0.34 -9.38 -10.82
N ASP A 279 -0.99 -10.54 -10.94
CA ASP A 279 -2.42 -10.62 -11.26
C ASP A 279 -3.26 -9.95 -10.17
N LYS A 280 -2.98 -10.27 -8.90
CA LYS A 280 -3.62 -9.65 -7.71
C LYS A 280 -3.29 -8.18 -7.56
N GLY A 281 -2.07 -7.77 -7.92
CA GLY A 281 -1.66 -6.36 -7.90
C GLY A 281 -2.36 -5.54 -8.97
N LEU A 282 -2.56 -6.10 -10.17
CA LEU A 282 -3.30 -5.47 -11.27
C LEU A 282 -4.80 -5.40 -11.00
N GLN A 283 -5.41 -6.48 -10.49
CA GLN A 283 -6.80 -6.49 -10.03
C GLN A 283 -7.04 -5.36 -9.03
N LYS A 284 -6.20 -5.27 -7.99
CA LYS A 284 -6.26 -4.20 -6.99
C LYS A 284 -6.01 -2.80 -7.57
N ALA A 285 -5.15 -2.68 -8.58
CA ALA A 285 -4.92 -1.41 -9.26
C ALA A 285 -6.17 -0.90 -9.98
N LEU A 286 -6.97 -1.81 -10.56
CA LEU A 286 -8.27 -1.49 -11.18
C LEU A 286 -9.31 -1.12 -10.13
N GLU A 287 -9.44 -1.92 -9.05
CA GLU A 287 -10.34 -1.65 -7.90
C GLU A 287 -10.13 -0.25 -7.32
N GLU A 288 -8.87 0.19 -7.17
CA GLU A 288 -8.52 1.51 -6.64
C GLU A 288 -8.55 2.65 -7.69
N THR A 289 -9.00 2.40 -8.94
CA THR A 289 -9.01 3.40 -10.02
C THR A 289 -10.32 3.48 -10.81
N VAL A 290 -10.44 2.71 -11.90
CA VAL A 290 -11.61 2.65 -12.79
C VAL A 290 -12.75 1.80 -12.22
N GLY A 291 -12.44 0.97 -11.21
CA GLY A 291 -13.29 -0.08 -10.68
C GLY A 291 -13.10 -1.39 -11.44
N THR A 292 -13.83 -2.42 -11.03
CA THR A 292 -13.76 -3.75 -11.66
C THR A 292 -15.15 -4.30 -11.94
N ILE A 293 -15.35 -4.83 -13.15
CA ILE A 293 -16.60 -5.51 -13.51
C ILE A 293 -16.68 -6.93 -12.91
N ARG A 294 -15.52 -7.56 -12.69
CA ARG A 294 -15.39 -8.91 -12.10
C ARG A 294 -14.01 -9.13 -11.48
N GLY A 295 -13.85 -10.25 -10.78
CA GLY A 295 -12.56 -10.71 -10.25
C GLY A 295 -11.61 -11.22 -11.34
N ILE A 296 -10.44 -11.71 -10.93
CA ILE A 296 -9.46 -12.35 -11.82
C ILE A 296 -10.08 -13.61 -12.44
N THR A 297 -10.19 -13.66 -13.77
CA THR A 297 -10.75 -14.80 -14.49
C THR A 297 -9.68 -15.73 -15.07
N THR A 298 -9.99 -17.02 -15.10
CA THR A 298 -9.24 -18.01 -15.89
C THR A 298 -9.93 -18.14 -17.25
N ARG A 299 -9.20 -18.07 -18.35
CA ARG A 299 -9.72 -18.32 -19.70
C ARG A 299 -8.84 -19.36 -20.41
N ASN A 300 -9.48 -20.29 -21.11
CA ASN A 300 -8.88 -21.41 -21.84
C ASN A 300 -9.26 -21.42 -23.34
N ASP A 301 -9.92 -20.37 -23.80
CA ASP A 301 -10.37 -20.09 -25.16
C ASP A 301 -9.55 -18.98 -25.84
N LEU A 302 -8.57 -18.40 -25.12
CA LEU A 302 -7.67 -17.37 -25.63
C LEU A 302 -6.31 -17.98 -26.01
N LEU A 303 -5.91 -17.84 -27.29
CA LEU A 303 -4.67 -18.41 -27.83
C LEU A 303 -3.44 -18.05 -26.99
N ASN A 304 -3.23 -16.76 -26.69
CA ASN A 304 -2.06 -16.31 -25.94
C ASN A 304 -2.03 -16.89 -24.51
N ALA A 305 -3.18 -17.05 -23.86
CA ALA A 305 -3.26 -17.67 -22.54
C ALA A 305 -2.91 -19.17 -22.58
N ASN A 306 -3.41 -19.89 -23.59
CA ASN A 306 -3.16 -21.32 -23.80
C ASN A 306 -1.70 -21.61 -24.21
N VAL A 307 -1.14 -20.83 -25.14
CA VAL A 307 0.27 -20.93 -25.53
C VAL A 307 1.16 -20.58 -24.35
N ALA A 308 0.84 -19.53 -23.58
CA ALA A 308 1.62 -19.22 -22.38
C ALA A 308 1.57 -20.32 -21.32
N TYR A 309 0.43 -21.01 -21.14
CA TYR A 309 0.34 -22.15 -20.22
C TYR A 309 1.17 -23.34 -20.71
N SER A 310 0.96 -23.78 -21.95
CA SER A 310 1.71 -24.92 -22.51
C SER A 310 3.22 -24.68 -22.59
N GLU A 311 3.64 -23.42 -22.78
CA GLU A 311 5.04 -23.03 -22.85
C GLU A 311 5.65 -22.61 -21.50
N ASN A 312 4.93 -22.71 -20.37
CA ASN A 312 5.38 -22.28 -19.04
C ASN A 312 5.87 -20.82 -19.00
N ILE A 313 5.10 -19.93 -19.62
CA ILE A 313 5.30 -18.48 -19.59
C ILE A 313 4.36 -17.91 -18.52
N ASN A 314 4.92 -17.19 -17.55
CA ASN A 314 4.11 -16.35 -16.68
C ASN A 314 3.50 -15.22 -17.53
N TYR A 315 2.19 -15.30 -17.77
CA TYR A 315 1.42 -14.43 -18.67
C TYR A 315 0.09 -14.00 -18.03
N ARG A 316 -0.32 -12.76 -18.30
CA ARG A 316 -1.69 -12.28 -18.06
C ARG A 316 -2.06 -11.23 -19.09
N LEU A 317 -3.37 -11.10 -19.30
CA LEU A 317 -4.02 -10.02 -20.02
C LEU A 317 -4.77 -9.13 -18.99
N ILE A 318 -4.77 -7.82 -19.20
CA ILE A 318 -5.56 -6.87 -18.41
C ILE A 318 -6.50 -6.08 -19.30
N GLU A 319 -7.80 -6.22 -19.03
CA GLU A 319 -8.83 -5.31 -19.49
C GLU A 319 -8.84 -4.08 -18.58
N MET A 320 -8.41 -2.94 -19.11
CA MET A 320 -8.21 -1.72 -18.31
C MET A 320 -9.49 -0.93 -18.00
N GLY A 321 -10.66 -1.44 -18.39
CA GLY A 321 -11.93 -0.73 -18.45
C GLY A 321 -12.48 -0.71 -19.87
N PHE A 322 -13.69 -0.20 -20.06
CA PHE A 322 -14.40 -0.35 -21.34
C PHE A 322 -14.12 0.80 -22.32
N ILE A 323 -13.65 0.50 -23.54
CA ILE A 323 -13.41 1.54 -24.57
C ILE A 323 -14.71 2.20 -25.04
N THR A 324 -15.83 1.50 -24.99
CA THR A 324 -17.17 2.03 -25.29
C THR A 324 -17.74 2.88 -24.15
N SER A 325 -17.19 2.78 -22.93
CA SER A 325 -17.67 3.52 -21.75
C SER A 325 -17.10 4.93 -21.66
N LYS A 326 -17.98 5.93 -21.77
CA LYS A 326 -17.61 7.35 -21.56
C LYS A 326 -17.00 7.57 -20.16
N LYS A 327 -17.52 6.87 -19.14
CA LYS A 327 -17.04 6.95 -17.76
C LYS A 327 -15.58 6.49 -17.64
N ASP A 328 -15.30 5.28 -18.08
CA ASP A 328 -13.97 4.67 -17.96
C ASP A 328 -12.96 5.45 -18.81
N MET A 329 -13.28 5.74 -20.07
CA MET A 329 -12.36 6.46 -20.95
C MET A 329 -12.10 7.89 -20.49
N ASN A 330 -13.09 8.60 -19.91
CA ASN A 330 -12.84 9.91 -19.31
C ASN A 330 -11.97 9.80 -18.06
N TYR A 331 -12.18 8.79 -17.20
CA TYR A 331 -11.32 8.56 -16.04
C TYR A 331 -9.87 8.30 -16.47
N ILE A 332 -9.65 7.38 -17.41
CA ILE A 332 -8.31 6.98 -17.87
C ILE A 332 -7.61 8.15 -18.57
N LYS A 333 -8.29 8.89 -19.45
CA LYS A 333 -7.73 10.08 -20.12
C LYS A 333 -7.34 11.17 -19.11
N ASN A 334 -8.23 11.51 -18.17
CA ASN A 334 -8.01 12.60 -17.21
C ASN A 334 -6.98 12.23 -16.11
N ASN A 335 -6.83 10.95 -15.78
CA ASN A 335 -5.93 10.47 -14.72
C ASN A 335 -4.71 9.72 -15.27
N LEU A 336 -4.38 9.84 -16.56
CA LEU A 336 -3.48 8.94 -17.29
C LEU A 336 -2.17 8.61 -16.56
N GLN A 337 -1.49 9.61 -16.01
CA GLN A 337 -0.22 9.42 -15.28
C GLN A 337 -0.40 8.69 -13.94
N ALA A 338 -1.51 8.95 -13.23
CA ALA A 338 -1.82 8.26 -11.98
C ALA A 338 -2.28 6.82 -12.23
N PHE A 339 -3.14 6.62 -13.23
CA PHE A 339 -3.65 5.31 -13.65
C PHE A 339 -2.53 4.38 -14.12
N THR A 340 -1.73 4.79 -15.09
CA THR A 340 -0.60 3.99 -15.61
C THR A 340 0.48 3.75 -14.55
N LYS A 341 0.70 4.70 -13.63
CA LYS A 341 1.52 4.47 -12.44
C LYS A 341 0.90 3.38 -11.57
N LYS A 342 -0.40 3.41 -11.32
CA LYS A 342 -1.08 2.43 -10.47
C LYS A 342 -1.00 1.01 -11.02
N LEU A 343 -1.18 0.84 -12.33
CA LEU A 343 -0.96 -0.44 -13.00
C LEU A 343 0.49 -0.93 -12.80
N ALA A 344 1.48 -0.04 -12.95
CA ALA A 344 2.88 -0.37 -12.68
C ALA A 344 3.14 -0.73 -11.20
N GLU A 345 2.52 -0.04 -10.23
CA GLU A 345 2.57 -0.39 -8.81
C GLU A 345 1.97 -1.78 -8.53
N GLY A 346 0.89 -2.14 -9.22
CA GLY A 346 0.31 -3.48 -9.23
C GLY A 346 1.30 -4.55 -9.70
N ILE A 347 1.90 -4.35 -10.88
CA ILE A 347 2.91 -5.27 -11.45
C ILE A 347 4.17 -5.35 -10.56
N HIS A 348 4.55 -4.26 -9.90
CA HIS A 348 5.69 -4.21 -8.98
C HIS A 348 5.41 -4.80 -7.59
N GLY A 349 4.13 -4.93 -7.21
CA GLY A 349 3.69 -5.39 -5.89
C GLY A 349 3.95 -4.41 -4.74
N LYS A 350 4.29 -3.15 -5.03
CA LYS A 350 4.48 -2.07 -4.05
C LYS A 350 4.49 -0.70 -4.73
N SER A 351 4.35 0.36 -3.94
CA SER A 351 4.43 1.73 -4.46
C SER A 351 5.77 2.01 -5.16
N ILE A 352 5.69 2.50 -6.38
CA ILE A 352 6.82 2.92 -7.21
C ILE A 352 6.98 4.40 -6.97
N GLY A 353 8.11 4.84 -6.41
CA GLY A 353 8.52 6.26 -6.34
C GLY A 353 7.39 7.24 -6.02
N GLY A 354 7.24 7.61 -4.74
CA GLY A 354 6.32 8.67 -4.30
C GLY A 354 6.30 9.82 -5.31
N SER A 355 5.11 10.13 -5.83
CA SER A 355 4.88 10.49 -7.24
C SER A 355 5.75 11.62 -7.79
N ALA A 356 5.68 11.77 -9.12
CA ALA A 356 5.78 13.07 -9.77
C ALA A 356 4.62 14.01 -9.36
N ALA A 357 4.45 14.22 -8.05
CA ALA A 357 4.16 15.55 -7.56
C ALA A 357 5.43 16.36 -7.78
N GLY A 358 5.34 17.59 -8.29
CA GLY A 358 6.47 18.51 -8.26
C GLY A 358 7.05 18.56 -6.85
N LYS A 359 8.39 18.56 -6.73
CA LYS A 359 9.18 18.59 -5.48
C LYS A 359 8.31 19.11 -4.33
N LYS A 360 7.90 18.27 -3.36
CA LYS A 360 6.98 18.64 -2.24
C LYS A 360 7.22 20.11 -1.90
N LYS A 361 6.36 21.03 -2.38
CA LYS A 361 6.66 22.47 -2.34
C LYS A 361 7.03 22.75 -0.89
N LYS A 362 8.22 23.32 -0.64
CA LYS A 362 8.64 23.66 0.72
C LYS A 362 7.56 24.58 1.26
N ILE A 363 6.68 24.06 2.11
CA ILE A 363 5.56 24.85 2.65
C ILE A 363 5.94 25.57 3.93
N THR A 364 7.09 25.27 4.55
CA THR A 364 7.55 25.91 5.79
C THR A 364 8.95 26.47 5.64
N TRP A 365 9.14 27.71 6.09
CA TRP A 365 10.43 28.40 6.11
C TRP A 365 10.72 28.92 7.51
N LYS A 366 11.95 28.70 8.01
CA LYS A 366 12.46 29.29 9.26
C LYS A 366 12.82 30.76 9.04
N TRP A 367 11.81 31.58 8.72
CA TRP A 367 11.93 33.03 8.61
C TRP A 367 11.36 33.65 9.89
N PRO A 368 12.21 34.20 10.77
CA PRO A 368 11.76 34.86 11.98
C PRO A 368 11.28 36.29 11.72
N GLY A 369 10.42 36.80 12.59
CA GLY A 369 9.88 38.15 12.49
C GLY A 369 8.95 38.50 13.64
N ARG A 370 8.42 39.72 13.61
CA ARG A 370 7.31 40.18 14.46
C ARG A 370 6.10 40.44 13.58
N PHE A 371 4.95 39.89 13.94
CA PHE A 371 3.66 40.24 13.36
C PHE A 371 2.89 41.10 14.35
N THR A 372 2.39 42.25 13.90
CA THR A 372 1.50 43.13 14.66
C THR A 372 0.16 43.17 13.94
N ALA A 373 -0.92 42.74 14.59
CA ALA A 373 -2.23 42.64 13.98
C ALA A 373 -2.92 44.02 13.87
N ASN A 374 -3.71 44.23 12.82
CA ASN A 374 -4.59 45.41 12.71
C ASN A 374 -6.09 45.07 12.89
N THR A 375 -6.39 43.81 13.20
CA THR A 375 -7.73 43.27 13.41
C THR A 375 -7.62 42.07 14.36
N LEU A 376 -8.75 41.47 14.75
CA LEU A 376 -8.79 40.27 15.59
C LEU A 376 -8.32 39.03 14.81
N ILE A 377 -7.27 38.36 15.29
CA ILE A 377 -6.67 37.20 14.64
C ILE A 377 -6.84 35.93 15.49
N LYS A 378 -7.52 34.94 14.92
CA LYS A 378 -7.76 33.61 15.53
C LYS A 378 -6.45 32.83 15.68
N VAL A 379 -6.20 32.30 16.88
CA VAL A 379 -5.03 31.48 17.18
C VAL A 379 -5.40 30.00 17.32
N ARG A 380 -4.47 29.12 16.93
CA ARG A 380 -4.64 27.65 16.90
C ARG A 380 -3.39 26.92 17.41
N LYS A 381 -3.56 25.71 17.95
CA LYS A 381 -2.46 24.82 18.35
C LYS A 381 -1.71 24.19 17.17
N ASN A 382 -2.31 24.19 15.97
CA ASN A 382 -1.72 23.70 14.72
C ASN A 382 -2.10 24.63 13.55
N PRO A 383 -1.28 24.77 12.51
CA PRO A 383 -1.62 25.59 11.35
C PRO A 383 -2.75 24.93 10.54
N GLY A 384 -3.58 25.75 9.92
CA GLY A 384 -4.71 25.33 9.08
C GLY A 384 -6.09 25.62 9.68
N LEU A 385 -7.10 25.74 8.83
CA LEU A 385 -8.49 26.05 9.20
C LEU A 385 -9.14 24.98 10.08
N LYS A 386 -8.66 23.74 10.00
CA LYS A 386 -9.08 22.61 10.87
C LYS A 386 -8.25 22.46 12.15
N GLY A 387 -7.25 23.31 12.41
CA GLY A 387 -6.44 23.25 13.63
C GLY A 387 -7.25 23.66 14.87
N LYS A 388 -7.11 22.92 15.99
CA LYS A 388 -7.79 23.24 17.28
C LYS A 388 -7.52 24.69 17.67
N GLN A 389 -8.58 25.49 17.77
CA GLN A 389 -8.52 26.88 18.23
C GLN A 389 -8.19 26.92 19.72
N VAL A 390 -7.50 27.98 20.15
CA VAL A 390 -7.40 28.34 21.57
C VAL A 390 -8.66 29.11 22.00
N PRO A 391 -8.93 29.24 23.32
CA PRO A 391 -9.99 30.11 23.84
C PRO A 391 -9.96 31.52 23.21
N LYS A 392 -11.14 32.16 23.10
CA LYS A 392 -11.26 33.50 22.49
C LYS A 392 -10.43 34.57 23.22
N SER A 393 -10.23 34.42 24.53
CA SER A 393 -9.36 35.25 25.36
C SER A 393 -7.92 35.34 24.83
N ASP A 394 -7.44 34.27 24.20
CA ASP A 394 -6.05 34.13 23.80
C ASP A 394 -5.83 34.55 22.33
N TRP A 395 -6.87 35.02 21.63
CA TRP A 395 -6.75 35.51 20.26
C TRP A 395 -6.02 36.86 20.24
N ILE A 396 -5.24 37.09 19.18
CA ILE A 396 -4.44 38.32 19.05
C ILE A 396 -5.39 39.45 18.66
N GLN A 397 -5.52 40.46 19.52
CA GLN A 397 -6.35 41.63 19.30
C GLN A 397 -5.69 42.61 18.32
N ALA A 398 -6.46 43.56 17.78
CA ALA A 398 -5.90 44.66 17.01
C ALA A 398 -4.86 45.44 17.85
N GLY A 399 -3.72 45.80 17.24
CA GLY A 399 -2.59 46.45 17.90
C GLY A 399 -1.63 45.50 18.63
N GLN A 400 -2.05 44.29 19.00
CA GLN A 400 -1.18 43.31 19.65
C GLN A 400 -0.17 42.69 18.67
N TRP A 401 0.94 42.18 19.20
CA TRP A 401 2.03 41.61 18.41
C TRP A 401 2.53 40.26 18.96
N VAL A 402 3.10 39.44 18.07
CA VAL A 402 3.77 38.18 18.40
C VAL A 402 5.09 38.05 17.63
N ASP A 403 6.13 37.57 18.32
CA ASP A 403 7.39 37.17 17.69
C ASP A 403 7.28 35.71 17.20
N PHE A 404 7.50 35.50 15.90
CA PHE A 404 7.43 34.21 15.25
C PHE A 404 8.79 33.76 14.71
N ILE A 405 8.95 32.44 14.54
CA ILE A 405 10.22 31.80 14.14
C ILE A 405 10.15 31.07 12.80
N SER A 406 8.94 30.85 12.27
CA SER A 406 8.74 30.27 10.95
C SER A 406 7.38 30.64 10.37
N VAL A 407 7.29 30.61 9.05
CA VAL A 407 6.03 30.73 8.30
C VAL A 407 5.70 29.44 7.57
N THR A 408 4.42 29.12 7.45
CA THR A 408 3.91 27.91 6.80
C THR A 408 2.73 28.24 5.86
N LYS A 409 2.76 27.77 4.60
CA LYS A 409 1.59 27.77 3.70
C LYS A 409 0.67 26.61 4.06
N LYS A 410 -0.60 26.89 4.34
CA LYS A 410 -1.62 25.85 4.55
C LYS A 410 -3.03 26.39 4.37
N ASP A 411 -3.90 25.58 3.76
CA ASP A 411 -5.33 25.84 3.56
C ASP A 411 -5.65 27.18 2.86
N GLY A 412 -4.76 27.68 1.99
CA GLY A 412 -4.90 28.97 1.30
C GLY A 412 -4.29 30.17 2.04
N TYR A 413 -3.68 29.99 3.21
CA TYR A 413 -3.16 31.06 4.06
C TYR A 413 -1.67 30.89 4.40
N TRP A 414 -1.04 32.01 4.72
CA TRP A 414 0.24 32.05 5.40
C TRP A 414 0.05 32.05 6.91
N TRP A 415 0.67 31.09 7.59
CA TRP A 415 0.61 30.89 9.04
C TRP A 415 1.96 31.21 9.68
N VAL A 416 1.99 32.06 10.71
CA VAL A 416 3.19 32.25 11.54
C VAL A 416 3.19 31.28 12.72
N ARG A 417 4.37 30.80 13.13
CA ARG A 417 4.57 29.94 14.32
C ARG A 417 5.25 30.73 15.43
N PHE A 418 4.57 30.90 16.55
CA PHE A 418 5.00 31.75 17.67
C PHE A 418 4.81 31.06 19.03
N LYS A 419 5.36 31.67 20.09
CA LYS A 419 5.02 31.42 21.48
C LYS A 419 4.42 32.70 22.07
N TYR A 420 3.47 32.62 23.00
CA TYR A 420 3.02 33.82 23.71
C TYR A 420 4.17 34.40 24.54
N PRO A 421 4.45 35.71 24.47
CA PRO A 421 5.49 36.34 25.31
C PRO A 421 5.22 36.16 26.81
N THR A 422 3.94 36.17 27.20
CA THR A 422 3.46 36.02 28.59
C THR A 422 3.50 34.58 29.12
N ASN A 423 3.51 33.57 28.24
CA ASN A 423 3.62 32.16 28.63
C ASN A 423 4.34 31.34 27.55
N PRO A 424 5.68 31.39 27.48
CA PRO A 424 6.46 30.60 26.53
C PRO A 424 6.49 29.10 26.88
N GLY A 425 6.02 28.69 28.07
CA GLY A 425 5.91 27.30 28.50
C GLY A 425 4.77 26.54 27.81
N ALA A 426 3.65 27.23 27.47
CA ALA A 426 2.45 26.65 26.88
C ALA A 426 2.59 26.06 25.45
N GLY A 427 3.82 25.97 24.94
CA GLY A 427 4.16 25.43 23.62
C GLY A 427 4.06 26.44 22.48
N TYR A 428 4.02 25.93 21.25
CA TYR A 428 3.91 26.74 20.05
C TYR A 428 2.45 26.85 19.58
N PHE A 429 2.14 28.01 19.01
CA PHE A 429 0.85 28.37 18.47
C PHE A 429 1.00 28.93 17.06
N TYR A 430 -0.12 28.99 16.35
CA TYR A 430 -0.19 29.41 14.96
C TYR A 430 -1.36 30.35 14.73
N CYS A 431 -1.13 31.40 13.95
CA CYS A 431 -2.19 32.25 13.42
C CYS A 431 -1.94 32.53 11.93
N ALA A 432 -3.02 32.72 11.18
CA ALA A 432 -2.94 33.14 9.79
C ALA A 432 -2.74 34.66 9.71
N VAL A 433 -1.83 35.12 8.87
CA VAL A 433 -1.47 36.54 8.71
C VAL A 433 -1.93 37.16 7.39
N CYS A 434 -2.18 36.33 6.38
CA CYS A 434 -2.82 36.69 5.12
C CYS A 434 -3.30 35.44 4.36
N GLU A 435 -4.17 35.66 3.39
CA GLU A 435 -4.41 34.75 2.26
C GLU A 435 -3.20 34.74 1.32
N ILE A 436 -3.01 33.63 0.61
CA ILE A 436 -2.02 33.52 -0.47
C ILE A 436 -2.68 34.03 -1.75
N LYS A 437 -2.30 35.23 -2.21
CA LYS A 437 -2.85 35.89 -3.40
C LYS A 437 -1.80 36.24 -4.45
N ASP A 438 -0.54 36.39 -4.06
CA ASP A 438 0.57 36.53 -5.00
C ASP A 438 0.69 35.30 -5.90
N LYS A 439 0.78 35.51 -7.23
CA LYS A 439 0.84 34.41 -8.22
C LYS A 439 2.09 33.54 -8.09
N GLU A 440 3.17 34.08 -7.53
CA GLU A 440 4.42 33.35 -7.22
C GLU A 440 4.42 32.79 -5.79
N GLU A 441 3.33 33.00 -5.05
CA GLU A 441 3.14 32.66 -3.64
C GLU A 441 4.30 33.16 -2.75
N LYS A 442 4.72 34.44 -2.88
CA LYS A 442 5.80 35.07 -2.11
C LYS A 442 5.22 35.91 -0.96
N ILE A 443 5.35 35.45 0.30
CA ILE A 443 4.78 36.13 1.48
C ILE A 443 5.07 37.63 1.55
N LYS A 444 6.30 38.05 1.18
CA LYS A 444 6.72 39.46 1.22
C LYS A 444 5.97 40.39 0.25
N LYS A 445 5.19 39.84 -0.69
CA LYS A 445 4.31 40.56 -1.63
C LYS A 445 2.84 40.56 -1.20
N GLU A 446 2.47 39.80 -0.17
CA GLU A 446 1.07 39.66 0.26
C GLU A 446 0.60 40.84 1.11
N LYS A 447 -0.70 41.14 1.07
CA LYS A 447 -1.33 42.12 1.98
C LYS A 447 -1.71 41.42 3.30
N TYR A 448 -1.02 41.76 4.39
CA TYR A 448 -1.30 41.19 5.72
C TYR A 448 -2.53 41.80 6.39
N TRP A 449 -3.14 41.02 7.29
CA TRP A 449 -4.08 41.49 8.32
C TRP A 449 -3.32 42.15 9.49
N GLY A 450 -2.41 43.08 9.16
CA GLY A 450 -1.46 43.68 10.09
C GLY A 450 -0.20 44.17 9.39
N LYS A 451 0.92 44.14 10.11
CA LYS A 451 2.27 44.47 9.61
C LYS A 451 3.25 43.39 10.05
N ILE A 452 4.22 43.03 9.20
CA ILE A 452 5.34 42.13 9.55
C ILE A 452 6.67 42.87 9.49
N LYS A 453 7.40 42.89 10.61
CA LYS A 453 8.81 43.27 10.67
C LYS A 453 9.66 42.00 10.65
N TRP A 454 10.28 41.71 9.51
CA TRP A 454 11.19 40.58 9.35
C TRP A 454 12.47 40.78 10.15
N LYS A 455 12.93 39.74 10.85
CA LYS A 455 14.29 39.72 11.43
C LYS A 455 15.27 39.28 10.32
N LYS A 456 16.46 39.88 10.27
CA LYS A 456 17.52 39.51 9.31
C LYS A 456 18.07 38.14 9.66
#